data_AF-A0A821VGL9-F1
#
_entry.id   AF-A0A821VGL9-F1
#
_cell.length_a   1.000
_cell.length_b   1.000
_cell.length_c   1.000
_cell.angle_alpha   90.00
_cell.angle_beta   90.00
_cell.angle_gamma   90.00
#
_symmetry.space_group_name_H-M   'P 1'
#
loop_
_entity.id
_entity.type
_entity.pdbx_description
1 polymer ?
#
loop_
_entity_poly.entity_id
_entity_poly.type
_entity_poly.pdbx_seq_one_letter_code
_entity_poly.pdbx_strand_id
1 'polypeptide(L)'
;MASIDKNLSLDDVWAKVLVGIERIYRFQEMSPTEYMVLYSHVYNFCTNTNAQGSASRTVSKSTGKPGSNNRVNVNEGANIVGGALYEELKKHLKVYLEKICGKGLDLQGESVLRFYTANWEQYRFSSKVTNGFCHYLNRHWVRREYDSGRKDIYEIFTMAMEIWQLVFFDPLNRQVTLACLQLIKAERQNEVINTRLISGVI
;
A
#
# COMPACT_ATOMS: atom_id res chain seq x y z
N MET A 1 12.43 30.29 -5.97
CA MET A 1 11.18 29.90 -6.64
C MET A 1 11.53 28.79 -7.62
N ALA A 2 11.35 27.53 -7.23
CA ALA A 2 11.68 26.39 -8.09
C ALA A 2 10.51 26.10 -9.04
N SER A 3 10.82 26.04 -10.34
CA SER A 3 9.90 25.64 -11.40
C SER A 3 9.24 24.31 -11.08
N ILE A 4 7.90 24.29 -11.15
CA ILE A 4 7.09 23.08 -11.13
C ILE A 4 7.18 22.49 -12.53
N ASP A 5 8.01 21.47 -12.71
CA ASP A 5 8.11 20.75 -13.97
C ASP A 5 6.75 20.15 -14.34
N LYS A 6 6.25 20.57 -15.50
CA LYS A 6 5.05 20.07 -16.16
C LYS A 6 5.39 18.71 -16.78
N ASN A 7 4.61 17.70 -16.43
CA ASN A 7 4.65 16.29 -16.85
C ASN A 7 5.58 15.38 -16.02
N LEU A 8 5.21 15.11 -14.76
CA LEU A 8 5.78 13.95 -14.04
C LEU A 8 5.21 12.66 -14.64
N SER A 9 6.09 11.79 -15.13
CA SER A 9 5.70 10.43 -15.52
C SER A 9 5.34 9.59 -14.28
N LEU A 10 4.61 8.48 -14.47
CA LEU A 10 4.33 7.50 -13.40
C LEU A 10 5.64 7.07 -12.72
N ASP A 11 6.69 6.82 -13.50
CA ASP A 11 7.98 6.34 -13.01
C ASP A 11 8.65 7.37 -12.08
N ASP A 12 8.55 8.66 -12.41
CA ASP A 12 9.12 9.73 -11.59
C ASP A 12 8.39 9.92 -10.26
N VAL A 13 7.05 9.81 -10.27
CA VAL A 13 6.26 9.88 -9.05
C VAL A 13 6.49 8.65 -8.21
N TRP A 14 6.42 7.48 -8.83
CA TRP A 14 6.62 6.21 -8.16
C TRP A 14 7.99 6.15 -7.50
N ALA A 15 9.07 6.56 -8.19
CA ALA A 15 10.41 6.59 -7.60
C ALA A 15 10.47 7.44 -6.32
N LYS A 16 9.80 8.60 -6.29
CA LYS A 16 9.76 9.48 -5.10
C LYS A 16 8.92 8.89 -3.98
N VAL A 17 7.76 8.33 -4.31
CA VAL A 17 6.86 7.70 -3.35
C VAL A 17 7.49 6.43 -2.77
N LEU A 18 8.19 5.65 -3.61
CA LEU A 18 8.90 4.43 -3.24
C LEU A 18 9.99 4.69 -2.20
N VAL A 19 10.80 5.74 -2.36
CA VAL A 19 11.80 6.11 -1.34
C VAL A 19 11.15 6.38 0.01
N GLY A 20 9.98 7.04 0.01
CA GLY A 20 9.19 7.26 1.22
C GLY A 20 8.66 5.97 1.84
N ILE A 21 8.09 5.09 1.00
CA ILE A 21 7.60 3.77 1.41
C ILE A 21 8.73 2.96 2.03
N GLU A 22 9.88 2.83 1.36
CA GLU A 22 11.01 2.07 1.88
C GLU A 22 11.48 2.60 3.24
N ARG A 23 11.52 3.93 3.41
CA ARG A 23 11.89 4.55 4.69
C ARG A 23 10.92 4.18 5.80
N ILE A 24 9.61 4.23 5.51
CA ILE A 24 8.54 3.89 6.45
C ILE A 24 8.56 2.40 6.81
N TYR A 25 8.78 1.52 5.83
CA TYR A 25 8.87 0.06 6.06
C TYR A 25 10.22 -0.39 6.64
N ARG A 26 11.23 0.46 6.64
CA ARG A 26 12.47 0.28 7.42
C ARG A 26 12.39 0.92 8.83
N PHE A 27 11.21 1.43 9.20
CA PHE A 27 10.96 2.06 10.50
C PHE A 27 11.92 3.22 10.81
N GLN A 28 12.35 3.94 9.76
CA GLN A 28 13.17 5.14 9.92
C GLN A 28 12.27 6.34 10.22
N GLU A 29 12.72 7.23 11.11
CA GLU A 29 11.98 8.43 11.47
C GLU A 29 11.69 9.29 10.23
N MET A 30 10.49 9.85 10.18
CA MET A 30 10.05 10.74 9.12
C MET A 30 9.45 12.00 9.75
N SER A 31 9.92 13.16 9.31
CA SER A 31 9.38 14.43 9.75
C SER A 31 7.98 14.67 9.17
N PRO A 32 7.13 15.49 9.83
CA PRO A 32 5.83 15.88 9.27
C PRO A 32 5.94 16.50 7.87
N THR A 33 7.01 17.25 7.61
CA THR A 33 7.28 17.86 6.30
C THR A 33 7.47 16.80 5.21
N GLU A 34 8.29 15.77 5.48
CA GLU A 34 8.53 14.67 4.53
C GLU A 34 7.24 13.88 4.27
N TYR A 35 6.44 13.62 5.30
CA TYR A 35 5.13 13.00 5.16
C TYR A 35 4.21 13.83 4.24
N MET A 36 4.17 15.15 4.43
CA MET A 36 3.35 16.03 3.58
C MET A 36 3.86 16.10 2.14
N VAL A 37 5.16 15.96 1.90
CA VAL A 37 5.73 15.85 0.56
C VAL A 37 5.24 14.56 -0.13
N LEU A 38 5.24 13.42 0.57
CA LEU A 38 4.72 12.15 0.03
C LEU A 38 3.23 12.24 -0.30
N TYR A 39 2.43 12.79 0.63
CA TYR A 39 1.02 13.04 0.40
C TYR A 39 0.80 13.92 -0.83
N SER A 40 1.58 15.01 -0.96
CA SER A 40 1.50 15.93 -2.09
C SER A 40 1.87 15.26 -3.42
N HIS A 41 2.86 14.36 -3.42
CA HIS A 41 3.20 13.58 -4.62
C HIS A 41 2.04 12.71 -5.09
N VAL A 42 1.43 11.95 -4.17
CA VAL A 42 0.26 11.10 -4.49
C VAL A 42 -0.93 11.96 -4.93
N TYR A 43 -1.21 13.04 -4.21
CA TYR A 43 -2.29 13.98 -4.55
C TYR A 43 -2.11 14.60 -5.94
N ASN A 44 -0.93 15.16 -6.22
CA ASN A 44 -0.62 15.79 -7.50
C ASN A 44 -0.69 14.79 -8.65
N PHE A 45 -0.22 13.55 -8.42
CA PHE A 45 -0.31 12.49 -9.43
C PHE A 45 -1.77 12.11 -9.73
N CYS A 46 -2.61 11.98 -8.69
CA CYS A 46 -4.02 11.66 -8.87
C CYS A 46 -4.84 12.81 -9.49
N THR A 47 -4.34 14.05 -9.49
CA THR A 47 -5.08 15.25 -9.92
C THR A 47 -4.55 15.91 -11.20
N ASN A 48 -3.24 15.82 -11.50
CA ASN A 48 -2.62 16.48 -12.65
C ASN A 48 -2.94 15.83 -14.00
N THR A 49 -3.49 14.61 -14.01
CA THR A 49 -3.77 13.87 -15.26
C THR A 49 -5.02 14.33 -16.00
N ASN A 50 -5.75 15.30 -15.43
CA ASN A 50 -6.72 16.11 -16.16
C ASN A 50 -6.13 16.83 -17.38
N ALA A 51 -4.80 16.99 -17.45
CA ALA A 51 -4.11 17.66 -18.57
C ALA A 51 -3.64 16.73 -19.70
N GLN A 52 -3.59 15.41 -19.50
CA GLN A 52 -3.12 14.47 -20.54
C GLN A 52 -4.25 13.94 -21.45
N GLY A 53 -5.51 14.19 -21.12
CA GLY A 53 -6.67 13.88 -21.98
C GLY A 53 -6.86 14.81 -23.20
N SER A 54 -5.91 15.71 -23.47
CA SER A 54 -6.01 16.73 -24.53
C SER A 54 -4.88 16.70 -25.55
N ALA A 55 -4.39 15.51 -25.92
CA ALA A 55 -3.38 15.34 -26.98
C ALA A 55 -3.89 14.61 -28.25
N SER A 56 -5.22 14.57 -28.48
CA SER A 56 -5.76 14.25 -29.80
C SER A 56 -7.15 14.85 -29.99
N ARG A 57 -7.21 16.09 -30.46
CA ARG A 57 -8.39 16.62 -31.15
C ARG A 57 -7.90 17.41 -32.36
N THR A 58 -7.74 16.68 -33.47
CA THR A 58 -7.73 17.26 -34.81
C THR A 58 -8.96 18.15 -34.97
N VAL A 59 -8.72 19.43 -35.19
CA VAL A 59 -9.74 20.47 -35.36
C VAL A 59 -10.53 20.18 -36.63
N SER A 60 -11.71 19.58 -36.49
CA SER A 60 -12.75 19.61 -37.52
C SER A 60 -13.77 20.67 -37.14
N LYS A 61 -13.77 21.78 -37.89
CA LYS A 61 -14.75 22.87 -37.78
C LYS A 61 -16.13 22.33 -38.14
N SER A 62 -17.06 22.30 -37.17
CA SER A 62 -18.48 22.30 -37.48
C SER A 62 -19.21 23.28 -36.57
N THR A 63 -19.97 24.15 -37.21
CA THR A 63 -20.82 25.21 -36.67
C THR A 63 -22.14 24.60 -36.21
N GLY A 64 -22.50 24.71 -34.92
CA GLY A 64 -23.85 24.35 -34.48
C GLY A 64 -24.10 24.34 -32.96
N LYS A 65 -24.88 25.33 -32.51
CA LYS A 65 -25.77 25.44 -31.32
C LYS A 65 -25.26 25.04 -29.90
N PRO A 66 -25.49 25.91 -28.87
CA PRO A 66 -25.18 25.60 -27.48
C PRO A 66 -26.34 24.85 -26.82
N GLY A 67 -26.10 23.61 -26.38
CA GLY A 67 -27.11 22.86 -25.63
C GLY A 67 -26.81 21.37 -25.54
N SER A 68 -25.87 20.99 -24.67
CA SER A 68 -25.85 19.72 -23.93
C SER A 68 -24.59 19.68 -23.08
N ASN A 69 -24.75 19.40 -21.78
CA ASN A 69 -23.67 19.21 -20.81
C ASN A 69 -22.87 17.94 -21.15
N ASN A 70 -22.01 18.02 -22.17
CA ASN A 70 -21.08 16.95 -22.48
C ASN A 70 -19.87 17.09 -21.55
N ARG A 71 -19.96 16.52 -20.34
CA ARG A 71 -18.81 16.23 -19.48
C ARG A 71 -17.93 15.23 -20.22
N VAL A 72 -17.06 15.74 -21.09
CA VAL A 72 -15.98 14.99 -21.74
C VAL A 72 -15.29 14.15 -20.67
N ASN A 73 -14.99 12.88 -20.98
CA ASN A 73 -14.56 11.81 -20.09
C ASN A 73 -13.22 12.11 -19.36
N VAL A 74 -13.23 13.04 -18.40
CA VAL A 74 -12.11 13.34 -17.49
C VAL A 74 -11.78 12.12 -16.59
N ASN A 75 -12.73 11.19 -16.48
CA ASN A 75 -12.66 10.04 -15.58
C ASN A 75 -11.70 8.93 -16.01
N GLU A 76 -11.39 8.82 -17.30
CA GLU A 76 -10.66 7.67 -17.85
C GLU A 76 -9.15 7.77 -17.60
N GLY A 77 -8.57 8.97 -17.75
CA GLY A 77 -7.16 9.22 -17.41
C GLY A 77 -6.86 9.08 -15.91
N ALA A 78 -7.78 9.54 -15.05
CA ALA A 78 -7.66 9.36 -13.61
C ALA A 78 -7.80 7.88 -13.18
N ASN A 79 -8.52 7.06 -13.95
CA ASN A 79 -8.66 5.62 -13.69
C ASN A 79 -7.34 4.87 -13.94
N ILE A 80 -6.72 5.07 -15.10
CA ILE A 80 -5.47 4.40 -15.49
C ILE A 80 -4.35 4.70 -14.48
N VAL A 81 -4.27 5.96 -14.05
CA VAL A 81 -3.19 6.48 -13.20
C VAL A 81 -3.31 5.99 -11.76
N GLY A 82 -4.52 6.00 -11.21
CA GLY A 82 -4.77 5.46 -9.86
C GLY A 82 -4.52 3.96 -9.80
N GLY A 83 -4.94 3.22 -10.82
CA GLY A 83 -4.70 1.78 -10.91
C GLY A 83 -3.23 1.42 -11.03
N ALA A 84 -2.47 2.16 -11.83
CA ALA A 84 -1.03 1.92 -11.97
C ALA A 84 -0.28 2.13 -10.64
N LEU A 85 -0.60 3.19 -9.88
CA LEU A 85 0.00 3.42 -8.57
C LEU A 85 -0.39 2.33 -7.56
N TYR A 86 -1.65 1.90 -7.58
CA TYR A 86 -2.16 0.83 -6.72
C TYR A 86 -1.43 -0.50 -6.98
N GLU A 87 -1.31 -0.91 -8.24
CA GLU A 87 -0.66 -2.16 -8.62
C GLU A 87 0.85 -2.15 -8.33
N GLU A 88 1.54 -1.03 -8.57
CA GLU A 88 2.97 -0.96 -8.28
C GLU A 88 3.23 -0.99 -6.76
N LEU A 89 2.35 -0.37 -5.96
CA LEU A 89 2.39 -0.49 -4.50
C LEU A 89 2.14 -1.93 -4.05
N LYS A 90 1.11 -2.59 -4.57
CA LYS A 90 0.78 -3.99 -4.28
C LYS A 90 1.97 -4.91 -4.57
N LYS A 91 2.59 -4.75 -5.75
CA LYS A 91 3.76 -5.51 -6.18
C LYS A 91 4.96 -5.26 -5.26
N HIS A 92 5.23 -4.00 -4.89
CA HIS A 92 6.34 -3.69 -4.00
C HIS A 92 6.17 -4.30 -2.61
N LEU A 93 4.98 -4.22 -2.01
CA LEU A 93 4.71 -4.81 -0.69
C LEU A 93 4.86 -6.33 -0.71
N LYS A 94 4.43 -6.99 -1.81
CA LYS A 94 4.62 -8.42 -2.00
C LYS A 94 6.10 -8.78 -2.00
N VAL A 95 6.92 -8.13 -2.82
CA VAL A 95 8.37 -8.38 -2.91
C VAL A 95 9.07 -8.10 -1.57
N TYR A 96 8.66 -7.03 -0.89
CA TYR A 96 9.17 -6.69 0.43
C TYR A 96 8.90 -7.81 1.44
N LEU A 97 7.65 -8.30 1.52
CA LEU A 97 7.31 -9.39 2.44
C LEU A 97 7.94 -10.73 2.06
N GLU A 98 8.05 -11.07 0.78
CA GLU A 98 8.74 -12.28 0.33
C GLU A 98 10.19 -12.30 0.83
N LYS A 99 10.90 -11.15 0.73
CA LYS A 99 12.27 -11.00 1.21
C LYS A 99 12.39 -11.16 2.74
N ILE A 100 11.41 -10.68 3.49
CA ILE A 100 11.42 -10.81 4.96
C ILE A 100 11.02 -12.23 5.36
N CYS A 101 9.96 -12.78 4.79
CA CYS A 101 9.49 -14.15 5.03
C CYS A 101 10.63 -15.16 4.82
N GLY A 102 11.43 -14.99 3.76
CA GLY A 102 12.59 -15.85 3.49
C GLY A 102 13.60 -15.92 4.63
N LYS A 103 13.73 -14.89 5.48
CA LYS A 103 14.61 -14.89 6.66
C LYS A 103 14.02 -15.65 7.85
N GLY A 104 12.71 -15.83 7.87
CA GLY A 104 11.98 -16.47 8.96
C GLY A 104 11.74 -17.97 8.75
N LEU A 105 11.97 -18.50 7.55
CA LEU A 105 11.62 -19.89 7.21
C LEU A 105 12.41 -20.94 8.01
N ASP A 106 13.65 -20.62 8.40
CA ASP A 106 14.52 -21.52 9.17
C ASP A 106 14.38 -21.34 10.69
N LEU A 107 13.57 -20.37 11.14
CA LEU A 107 13.37 -20.09 12.56
C LEU A 107 12.36 -21.06 13.18
N GLN A 108 12.62 -21.48 14.42
CA GLN A 108 11.74 -22.39 15.16
C GLN A 108 11.53 -21.96 16.62
N GLY A 109 10.47 -22.48 17.24
CA GLY A 109 10.15 -22.22 18.65
C GLY A 109 9.93 -20.74 18.95
N GLU A 110 10.47 -20.24 20.05
CA GLU A 110 10.25 -18.85 20.46
C GLU A 110 10.85 -17.82 19.47
N SER A 111 11.91 -18.19 18.75
CA SER A 111 12.56 -17.29 17.78
C SER A 111 11.64 -16.93 16.61
N VAL A 112 10.85 -17.89 16.10
CA VAL A 112 9.89 -17.64 15.02
C VAL A 112 8.74 -16.76 15.51
N LEU A 113 8.33 -16.90 16.78
CA LEU A 113 7.27 -16.07 17.37
C LEU A 113 7.73 -14.62 17.53
N ARG A 114 8.93 -14.40 18.09
CA ARG A 114 9.52 -13.05 18.22
C ARG A 114 9.71 -12.39 16.86
N PHE A 115 10.16 -13.17 15.88
CA PHE A 115 10.30 -12.70 14.51
C PHE A 115 8.93 -12.31 13.92
N TYR A 116 7.92 -13.18 14.05
CA TYR A 116 6.59 -12.93 13.53
C TYR A 116 5.95 -11.69 14.16
N THR A 117 5.92 -11.59 15.49
CA THR A 117 5.25 -10.48 16.18
C THR A 117 5.92 -9.14 15.91
N ALA A 118 7.26 -9.08 15.91
CA ALA A 118 7.99 -7.85 15.61
C ALA A 118 7.74 -7.36 14.19
N ASN A 119 7.79 -8.26 13.20
CA ASN A 119 7.52 -7.90 11.81
C ASN A 119 6.04 -7.52 11.61
N TRP A 120 5.11 -8.18 12.30
CA TRP A 120 3.68 -7.87 12.24
C TRP A 120 3.39 -6.45 12.74
N GLU A 121 3.90 -6.09 13.92
CA GLU A 121 3.69 -4.76 14.50
C GLU A 121 4.27 -3.66 13.60
N GLN A 122 5.50 -3.86 13.11
CA GLN A 122 6.17 -2.92 12.20
C GLN A 122 5.39 -2.79 10.88
N TYR A 123 5.07 -3.92 10.24
CA TYR A 123 4.36 -3.92 8.97
C TYR A 123 2.97 -3.27 9.08
N ARG A 124 2.22 -3.59 10.14
CA ARG A 124 0.90 -3.00 10.40
C ARG A 124 0.99 -1.49 10.62
N PHE A 125 1.98 -1.02 11.38
CA PHE A 125 2.19 0.41 11.59
C PHE A 125 2.53 1.11 10.26
N SER A 126 3.53 0.62 9.54
CA SER A 126 3.96 1.16 8.25
C SER A 126 2.83 1.16 7.21
N SER A 127 1.98 0.13 7.22
CA SER A 127 0.77 0.05 6.39
C SER A 127 -0.25 1.13 6.72
N LYS A 128 -0.44 1.49 8.00
CA LYS A 128 -1.33 2.59 8.39
C LYS A 128 -0.82 3.94 7.93
N VAL A 129 0.48 4.19 8.06
CA VAL A 129 1.12 5.44 7.57
C VAL A 129 0.98 5.53 6.06
N THR A 130 1.21 4.41 5.35
CA THR A 130 1.03 4.29 3.90
C THR A 130 -0.40 4.57 3.47
N ASN A 131 -1.38 4.01 4.19
CA ASN A 131 -2.78 4.30 3.98
C ASN A 131 -3.11 5.79 4.16
N GLY A 132 -2.47 6.45 5.14
CA GLY A 132 -2.63 7.87 5.42
C GLY A 132 -2.19 8.76 4.27
N PHE A 133 -0.96 8.60 3.76
CA PHE A 133 -0.51 9.45 2.66
C PHE A 133 -1.17 9.08 1.32
N CYS A 134 -1.68 7.85 1.17
CA CYS A 134 -2.51 7.42 0.04
C CYS A 134 -4.01 7.72 0.22
N HIS A 135 -4.42 8.52 1.21
CA HIS A 135 -5.83 8.78 1.51
C HIS A 135 -6.62 9.30 0.30
N TYR A 136 -6.02 10.14 -0.55
CA TYR A 136 -6.67 10.65 -1.75
C TYR A 136 -7.00 9.53 -2.75
N LEU A 137 -6.06 8.59 -2.95
CA LEU A 137 -6.24 7.42 -3.81
C LEU A 137 -7.39 6.54 -3.27
N ASN A 138 -7.42 6.28 -1.96
CA ASN A 138 -8.50 5.53 -1.31
C ASN A 138 -9.87 6.19 -1.54
N ARG A 139 -9.95 7.50 -1.32
CA ARG A 139 -11.21 8.25 -1.39
C ARG A 139 -11.78 8.35 -2.80
N HIS A 140 -10.92 8.52 -3.80
CA HIS A 140 -11.35 8.90 -5.15
C HIS A 140 -11.20 7.82 -6.20
N TRP A 141 -10.19 6.96 -6.09
CA TRP A 141 -9.98 5.86 -7.02
C TRP A 141 -10.54 4.55 -6.45
N VAL A 142 -10.08 4.08 -5.29
CA VAL A 142 -10.52 2.79 -4.70
C VAL A 142 -12.04 2.75 -4.53
N ARG A 143 -12.64 3.78 -3.91
CA ARG A 143 -14.10 3.85 -3.72
C ARG A 143 -14.86 3.78 -5.05
N ARG A 144 -14.36 4.45 -6.08
CA ARG A 144 -14.98 4.45 -7.41
C ARG A 144 -14.92 3.06 -8.05
N GLU A 145 -13.80 2.36 -7.90
CA GLU A 145 -13.63 1.02 -8.46
C GLU A 145 -14.53 -0.01 -7.78
N TYR A 146 -14.65 0.10 -6.46
CA TYR A 146 -15.62 -0.66 -5.70
C TYR A 146 -17.06 -0.42 -6.21
N ASP A 147 -17.45 0.84 -6.37
CA ASP A 147 -18.78 1.23 -6.89
C ASP A 147 -18.98 0.77 -8.36
N SER A 148 -17.90 0.63 -9.13
CA SER A 148 -17.92 0.14 -10.52
C SER A 148 -18.03 -1.40 -10.62
N GLY A 149 -18.07 -2.09 -9.48
CA GLY A 149 -18.27 -3.55 -9.41
C GLY A 149 -16.98 -4.38 -9.35
N ARG A 150 -15.80 -3.75 -9.31
CA ARG A 150 -14.52 -4.44 -9.07
C ARG A 150 -14.35 -4.72 -7.58
N LYS A 151 -14.67 -5.95 -7.18
CA LYS A 151 -14.62 -6.41 -5.78
C LYS A 151 -13.23 -6.82 -5.31
N ASP A 152 -12.27 -6.89 -6.22
CA ASP A 152 -10.87 -7.25 -5.98
C ASP A 152 -9.99 -6.05 -5.58
N ILE A 153 -10.56 -4.85 -5.55
CA ILE A 153 -9.87 -3.61 -5.18
C ILE A 153 -10.30 -3.20 -3.78
N TYR A 154 -9.31 -3.11 -2.89
CA TYR A 154 -9.50 -2.75 -1.49
C TYR A 154 -8.73 -1.48 -1.12
N GLU A 155 -9.12 -0.86 -0.01
CA GLU A 155 -8.35 0.20 0.62
C GLU A 155 -6.89 -0.23 0.83
N ILE A 156 -5.93 0.70 0.70
CA ILE A 156 -4.50 0.40 0.81
C ILE A 156 -4.16 -0.40 2.08
N PHE A 157 -4.74 -0.04 3.24
CA PHE A 157 -4.52 -0.80 4.47
C PHE A 157 -5.01 -2.24 4.35
N THR A 158 -6.24 -2.45 3.87
CA THR A 158 -6.83 -3.78 3.68
C THR A 158 -6.03 -4.61 2.69
N MET A 159 -5.65 -4.03 1.56
CA MET A 159 -4.77 -4.66 0.58
C MET A 159 -3.45 -5.11 1.23
N ALA A 160 -2.83 -4.26 2.05
CA ALA A 160 -1.61 -4.63 2.77
C ALA A 160 -1.81 -5.81 3.72
N MET A 161 -2.97 -5.90 4.39
CA MET A 161 -3.31 -7.03 5.28
C MET A 161 -3.52 -8.33 4.51
N GLU A 162 -4.15 -8.29 3.33
CA GLU A 162 -4.28 -9.46 2.47
C GLU A 162 -2.91 -9.97 1.98
N ILE A 163 -2.02 -9.05 1.59
CA ILE A 163 -0.65 -9.39 1.19
C ILE A 163 0.11 -10.02 2.37
N TRP A 164 -0.05 -9.50 3.58
CA TRP A 164 0.53 -10.11 4.79
C TRP A 164 0.06 -11.54 5.00
N GLN A 165 -1.26 -11.77 4.90
CA GLN A 165 -1.83 -13.09 5.08
C GLN A 165 -1.24 -14.08 4.07
N LEU A 166 -1.27 -13.72 2.78
CA LEU A 166 -0.84 -14.61 1.69
C LEU A 166 0.67 -14.87 1.66
N VAL A 167 1.48 -13.85 1.95
CA VAL A 167 2.93 -13.88 1.69
C VAL A 167 3.74 -14.19 2.96
N PHE A 168 3.22 -13.82 4.13
CA PHE A 168 3.97 -13.93 5.37
C PHE A 168 3.34 -14.92 6.35
N PHE A 169 2.02 -14.81 6.57
CA PHE A 169 1.32 -15.69 7.49
C PHE A 169 1.23 -17.12 6.94
N ASP A 170 0.68 -17.32 5.73
CA ASP A 170 0.45 -18.66 5.20
C ASP A 170 1.72 -19.54 5.17
N PRO A 171 2.90 -19.04 4.75
CA PRO A 171 4.14 -19.84 4.79
C PRO A 171 4.66 -20.15 6.21
N LEU A 172 4.46 -19.23 7.16
CA LEU A 172 4.95 -19.38 8.53
C LEU A 172 3.93 -19.99 9.48
N ASN A 173 2.66 -20.10 9.08
CA ASN A 173 1.51 -20.47 9.91
C ASN A 173 1.77 -21.77 10.67
N ARG A 174 2.27 -22.80 9.99
CA ARG A 174 2.58 -24.09 10.63
C ARG A 174 3.61 -23.94 11.74
N GLN A 175 4.70 -23.21 11.49
CA GLN A 175 5.80 -23.05 12.45
C GLN A 175 5.38 -22.18 13.63
N VAL A 176 4.67 -21.08 13.35
CA VAL A 176 4.11 -20.16 14.34
C VAL A 176 3.09 -20.87 15.22
N THR A 177 2.16 -21.63 14.64
CA THR A 177 1.16 -22.40 15.39
C THR A 177 1.82 -23.44 16.30
N LEU A 178 2.80 -24.20 15.79
CA LEU A 178 3.53 -25.18 16.59
C LEU A 178 4.30 -24.52 17.74
N ALA A 179 4.96 -23.40 17.49
CA ALA A 179 5.66 -22.66 18.52
C ALA A 179 4.70 -22.08 19.59
N CYS A 180 3.53 -21.57 19.19
CA CYS A 180 2.50 -21.12 20.13
C CYS A 180 2.00 -22.29 21.00
N LEU A 181 1.73 -23.45 20.41
CA LEU A 181 1.31 -24.65 21.16
C LEU A 181 2.38 -25.12 22.14
N GLN A 182 3.66 -25.03 21.76
CA GLN A 182 4.78 -25.33 22.66
C GLN A 182 4.84 -24.37 23.84
N LEU A 183 4.70 -23.05 23.61
CA LEU A 183 4.65 -22.07 24.69
C LEU A 183 3.46 -22.29 25.63
N ILE A 184 2.27 -22.57 25.09
CA ILE A 184 1.08 -22.88 25.91
C ILE A 184 1.31 -24.14 26.76
N LYS A 185 2.01 -25.15 26.21
CA LYS A 185 2.34 -26.37 26.97
C LYS A 185 3.34 -26.08 28.10
N ALA A 186 4.35 -25.26 27.84
CA ALA A 186 5.33 -24.82 28.84
C ALA A 186 4.69 -23.99 29.96
N GLU A 187 3.75 -23.09 29.61
CA GLU A 187 2.97 -22.32 30.59
C GLU A 187 2.21 -23.24 31.56
N ARG A 188 1.55 -24.28 31.03
CA ARG A 188 0.85 -25.29 31.84
C ARG A 188 1.79 -26.09 32.75
N GLN A 189 3.09 -26.10 32.46
CA GLN A 189 4.13 -26.75 33.25
C GLN A 189 4.78 -25.79 34.27
N ASN A 190 4.23 -24.58 34.46
CA ASN A 190 4.75 -23.50 35.32
C ASN A 190 6.12 -22.96 34.87
N GLU A 191 6.48 -23.06 33.59
CA GLU A 191 7.64 -22.37 33.05
C GLU A 191 7.33 -20.89 32.80
N VAL A 192 8.32 -20.00 33.01
CA VAL A 192 8.17 -18.56 32.75
C VAL A 192 8.18 -18.33 31.24
N ILE A 193 7.00 -18.13 30.65
CA ILE A 193 6.84 -17.85 29.23
C ILE A 193 6.52 -16.38 28.94
N ASN A 194 6.87 -15.92 27.74
CA ASN A 194 6.51 -14.59 27.27
C ASN A 194 5.12 -14.60 26.62
N THR A 195 4.07 -14.44 27.44
CA THR A 195 2.66 -14.45 27.01
C THR A 195 2.33 -13.42 25.93
N ARG A 196 3.11 -12.32 25.82
CA ARG A 196 2.95 -11.31 24.76
C ARG A 196 3.20 -11.86 23.36
N LEU A 197 4.00 -12.92 23.25
CA LEU A 197 4.25 -13.58 21.97
C LEU A 197 3.02 -14.35 21.47
N ILE A 198 2.24 -14.91 22.38
CA ILE A 198 1.00 -15.62 22.03
C ILE A 198 -0.07 -14.60 21.63
N SER A 199 -0.24 -13.53 22.42
CA SER A 199 -1.21 -12.48 22.09
C SER A 199 -0.84 -11.62 20.88
N GLY A 200 0.43 -11.59 20.47
CA GLY A 200 0.87 -10.89 19.27
C GLY A 200 0.63 -11.68 17.97
N VAL A 201 0.38 -12.98 18.09
CA VAL A 201 0.09 -13.88 16.96
C VAL A 201 -1.41 -14.05 16.71
N ILE A 202 -2.21 -14.05 17.78
CA ILE A 202 -3.69 -14.15 17.76
C ILE A 202 -4.29 -12.77 17.49
#